data_AF-A0A367KF58-F1
#
_entry.id   AF-A0A367KF58-F1
#
_cell.length_a   1.000
_cell.length_b   1.000
_cell.length_c   1.000
_cell.angle_alpha   90.00
_cell.angle_beta   90.00
_cell.angle_gamma   90.00
#
_symmetry.space_group_name_H-M   'P 1'
#
loop_
_entity.id
_entity.type
_entity.pdbx_description
1 polymer ?
#
loop_
_entity_poly.entity_id
_entity_poly.type
_entity_poly.pdbx_seq_one_letter_code
_entity_poly.pdbx_strand_id
1 'polypeptide(L)' 'MTHSPLRPQVISLYKQLVYLGREYPAGWDFFRPKLKAAFLKNKDLTDTQEIEKRIKHGEYIIKGNHDNL' A
#
# COMPACT_ATOMS: atom_id res chain seq x y z
N MET A 1 5.19 0.04 -24.03
CA MET A 1 4.74 -0.32 -22.66
C MET A 1 4.38 0.96 -21.94
N THR A 2 3.09 1.27 -21.80
CA THR A 2 2.62 2.50 -21.14
C THR A 2 2.74 2.32 -19.63
N HIS A 3 3.73 2.97 -19.00
CA HIS A 3 3.77 3.02 -17.55
C HIS A 3 2.59 3.86 -17.06
N SER A 4 1.77 3.31 -16.15
CA SER A 4 0.75 4.08 -15.47
C SER A 4 1.41 5.29 -14.78
N PRO A 5 0.88 6.51 -14.95
CA PRO A 5 1.43 7.71 -14.31
C PRO A 5 1.40 7.62 -12.77
N LEU A 6 0.60 6.69 -12.24
CA LEU A 6 0.45 6.43 -10.81
C LEU A 6 1.50 5.46 -10.26
N ARG A 7 2.33 4.83 -11.11
CA ARG A 7 3.36 3.86 -10.67
C ARG A 7 4.29 4.43 -9.57
N PRO A 8 4.78 5.68 -9.65
CA PRO A 8 5.59 6.27 -8.59
C PRO A 8 4.85 6.35 -7.25
N GLN A 9 3.56 6.69 -7.27
CA GLN A 9 2.71 6.78 -6.07
C GLN A 9 2.51 5.41 -5.43
N VAL A 10 2.23 4.38 -6.25
CA VAL A 10 2.11 2.98 -5.78
C VAL A 10 3.41 2.51 -5.10
N ILE A 11 4.57 2.84 -5.69
CA ILE A 11 5.88 2.47 -5.13
C ILE A 11 6.12 3.21 -3.80
N SER A 12 5.81 4.51 -3.73
CA SER A 12 5.94 5.31 -2.51
C SER A 12 5.09 4.70 -1.39
N LEU A 13 3.81 4.43 -1.67
CA LEU A 13 2.87 3.83 -0.73
C LEU A 13 3.38 2.48 -0.22
N TYR A 14 3.87 1.61 -1.11
CA TYR A 14 4.43 0.31 -0.71
C TYR A 14 5.60 0.47 0.28
N LYS A 15 6.52 1.40 0.02
CA LYS A 15 7.65 1.66 0.92
C LYS A 15 7.21 2.17 2.29
N GLN A 16 6.23 3.07 2.32
CA GLN A 16 5.68 3.61 3.57
C GLN A 16 5.00 2.50 4.39
N LEU A 17 4.18 1.67 3.76
CA LEU A 17 3.53 0.54 4.43
C LEU A 17 4.54 -0.50 4.93
N VAL A 18 5.61 -0.78 4.18
CA VAL A 18 6.71 -1.64 4.64
C VAL A 18 7.39 -1.05 5.88
N TYR A 19 7.62 0.25 5.92
CA TYR A 19 8.23 0.92 7.06
C TYR A 19 7.36 0.81 8.30
N LEU A 20 6.08 1.17 8.21
CA LEU A 20 5.12 1.07 9.31
C LEU A 20 4.90 -0.37 9.77
N GLY A 21 4.95 -1.33 8.84
CA GLY A 21 4.81 -2.74 9.12
C GLY A 21 5.86 -3.32 10.09
N ARG A 22 6.98 -2.62 10.29
CA ARG A 22 8.04 -3.04 11.23
C ARG A 22 7.61 -2.92 12.69
N GLU A 23 6.78 -1.93 12.99
CA GLU A 23 6.25 -1.66 14.34
C GLU A 23 4.84 -2.25 14.53
N TYR A 24 4.38 -3.06 13.56
CA TYR A 24 3.04 -3.62 13.60
C TYR A 24 2.89 -4.56 14.81
N PRO A 25 1.80 -4.46 15.62
CA PRO A 25 1.67 -5.22 16.87
C PRO A 25 1.76 -6.73 16.72
N ALA A 26 1.30 -7.29 15.60
CA ALA A 26 1.37 -8.72 15.30
C ALA A 26 2.73 -9.17 14.70
N GLY A 27 3.68 -8.24 14.55
CA GLY A 27 5.02 -8.49 14.03
C GLY A 27 5.14 -8.45 12.50
N TRP A 28 6.38 -8.32 12.05
CA TRP A 28 6.74 -8.18 10.64
C TRP A 28 6.38 -9.42 9.80
N ASP A 29 6.65 -10.62 10.31
CA ASP A 29 6.35 -11.89 9.62
C ASP A 29 4.85 -12.10 9.38
N PHE A 30 3.99 -11.50 10.21
CA PHE A 30 2.55 -11.51 10.01
C PHE A 30 2.11 -10.45 8.98
N PHE A 31 2.68 -9.25 9.07
CA PHE A 31 2.29 -8.11 8.24
C PHE A 31 2.76 -8.24 6.78
N ARG A 32 4.03 -8.61 6.58
CA ARG A 32 4.67 -8.68 5.25
C ARG A 32 3.92 -9.54 4.22
N PRO A 33 3.51 -10.79 4.51
CA PRO A 33 2.78 -11.61 3.54
C PRO A 33 1.42 -11.00 3.18
N LYS A 34 0.73 -10.35 4.12
CA LYS A 34 -0.54 -9.66 3.86
C LYS A 34 -0.37 -8.44 2.96
N LEU A 35 0.65 -7.63 3.23
CA LEU A 35 1.00 -6.50 2.37
C LEU A 35 1.29 -6.98 0.94
N LYS A 36 2.16 -7.99 0.80
CA LYS A 36 2.49 -8.56 -0.50
C LYS A 36 1.25 -9.11 -1.22
N ALA A 37 0.39 -9.85 -0.54
CA ALA A 37 -0.84 -10.39 -1.12
C ALA A 37 -1.78 -9.29 -1.61
N ALA A 38 -1.94 -8.19 -0.86
CA ALA A 38 -2.77 -7.06 -1.25
C ALA A 38 -2.27 -6.39 -2.54
N PHE A 39 -0.96 -6.17 -2.69
CA PHE A 39 -0.39 -5.59 -3.91
C PHE A 39 -0.44 -6.57 -5.09
N LEU A 40 -0.18 -7.86 -4.86
CA LEU A 40 -0.27 -8.88 -5.91
C LEU A 40 -1.69 -9.05 -6.45
N LYS A 41 -2.71 -9.01 -5.59
CA LYS A 41 -4.12 -9.08 -6.01
C LYS A 41 -4.52 -7.97 -6.98
N ASN A 42 -3.83 -6.83 -6.92
CA ASN A 42 -4.12 -5.63 -7.70
C ASN A 42 -3.11 -5.40 -8.85
N LYS A 43 -2.18 -6.34 -9.10
CA LYS A 43 -1.06 -6.15 -10.05
C LYS A 43 -1.51 -5.93 -11.50
N ASP A 44 -2.67 -6.47 -11.88
CA ASP A 44 -3.22 -6.41 -13.23
C ASP A 44 -4.25 -5.27 -13.38
N LEU A 45 -4.42 -4.40 -12.36
CA LEU A 45 -5.27 -3.22 -12.48
C LEU A 45 -4.69 -2.24 -13.50
N THR A 46 -5.48 -1.91 -14.51
CA THR A 46 -5.13 -0.93 -15.54
C THR A 46 -5.99 0.33 -15.48
N ASP A 47 -7.13 0.28 -14.79
CA ASP A 47 -8.02 1.41 -14.63
C ASP A 47 -7.42 2.44 -13.65
N THR A 48 -7.18 3.66 -14.15
CA THR A 48 -6.55 4.74 -13.39
C THR A 48 -7.37 5.10 -12.14
N GLN A 49 -8.70 5.18 -12.25
CA GLN A 49 -9.55 5.59 -11.13
C GLN A 49 -9.54 4.54 -10.01
N GLU A 50 -9.56 3.25 -10.36
CA GLU A 50 -9.45 2.17 -9.40
C GLU A 50 -8.08 2.17 -8.72
N ILE A 51 -7.00 2.40 -9.46
CA ILE A 51 -5.66 2.55 -8.87
C ILE A 51 -5.62 3.71 -7.87
N GLU A 52 -6.19 4.87 -8.21
CA GLU A 52 -6.27 6.02 -7.29
C GLU A 52 -7.05 5.69 -6.01
N LYS A 53 -8.18 4.99 -6.12
CA LYS A 53 -8.95 4.54 -4.95
C LYS A 53 -8.13 3.64 -4.04
N ARG A 54 -7.36 2.71 -4.60
CA ARG A 54 -6.48 1.80 -3.83
C ARG A 54 -5.35 2.57 -3.15
N ILE A 55 -4.77 3.57 -3.83
CA ILE A 55 -3.75 4.44 -3.25
C ILE A 55 -4.33 5.20 -2.05
N LYS A 56 -5.46 5.89 -2.23
CA LYS A 56 -6.15 6.64 -1.16
C LYS A 56 -6.50 5.77 0.04
N HIS A 57 -6.92 4.52 -0.21
CA HIS A 57 -7.20 3.57 0.86
C HIS A 57 -5.93 3.24 1.66
N GLY A 58 -4.79 3.02 1.00
CA GLY A 58 -3.52 2.81 1.67
C GLY A 58 -3.06 4.04 2.46
N GLU A 59 -3.19 5.24 1.91
CA GLU A 59 -2.88 6.50 2.60
C GLU A 59 -3.75 6.71 3.84
N TYR A 60 -5.03 6.35 3.78
CA TYR A 60 -5.93 6.40 4.94
C TYR A 60 -5.45 5.48 6.07
N ILE A 61 -4.99 4.27 5.75
CA ILE A 61 -4.43 3.34 6.76
C ILE A 61 -3.18 3.94 7.41
N ILE A 62 -2.31 4.56 6.61
CA ILE A 62 -1.11 5.25 7.10
C ILE A 62 -1.49 6.38 8.06
N LYS A 63 -2.45 7.22 7.67
CA LYS A 63 -2.91 8.34 8.49
C LYS A 63 -3.57 7.87 9.77
N GLY A 64 -4.44 6.86 9.71
CA GLY A 64 -5.09 6.29 10.88
C GLY A 64 -4.11 5.69 11.90
N ASN A 65 -2.91 5.29 11.46
CA ASN A 65 -1.84 4.84 12.36
C ASN A 65 -1.08 6.00 13.02
N HIS A 66 -1.24 7.24 12.53
CA HIS A 66 -0.63 8.45 13.07
C HIS A 66 -1.57 9.22 14.03
N ASP A 67 -2.89 9.11 13.84
CA ASP A 67 -3.93 9.74 14.67
C ASP A 67 -4.30 8.93 15.94
N ASN A 68 -3.71 7.73 16.13
CA ASN A 68 -3.96 6.86 17.29
C ASN A 68 -2.74 6.71 18.22
N LEU A 69 -1.86 7.71 18.20
CA LEU A 69 -0.68 7.88 19.07
C LEU A 69 -0.83 9.16 19.90
#